data_AF-A0A355FNH2-F1
#
_entry.id   AF-A0A355FNH2-F1
#
_cell.length_a   1.000
_cell.length_b   1.000
_cell.length_c   1.000
_cell.angle_alpha   90.00
_cell.angle_beta   90.00
_cell.angle_gamma   90.00
#
_symmetry.space_group_name_H-M   'P 1'
#
loop_
_entity.id
_entity.type
_entity.pdbx_description
1 polymer ?
#
loop_
_entity_poly.entity_id
_entity_poly.type
_entity_poly.pdbx_seq_one_letter_code
_entity_poly.pdbx_strand_id
1 'polypeptide(L)'
;VKIGPQRAGPPVALGGARVTPTDAVVVLGAAALGDHRKAERALQAMGRPFGVEPRALAEKIVAAFAEKAAQAIKDLYADLNNQPVYTISQVLAGANFQPQQLIGMGGPAAYFAPKIAQQLGLPERVLPYYETANAIGAAASRPTFAITLRADTALGKMVVPELDYAGAIDRPYLFGREAARKEAIKQTISYAEKMGAHFEPAEIEITEEEVFNMVRGFRTIGKYYALRAQVKPGIQRVYLG
;
A
#
# COMPACT_ATOMS: atom_id res chain seq x y z
N VAL A 1 9.43 -8.74 -27.17
CA VAL A 1 10.34 -8.13 -26.17
C VAL A 1 9.95 -8.67 -24.80
N LYS A 2 10.91 -9.05 -23.94
CA LYS A 2 10.64 -9.50 -22.57
C LYS A 2 11.28 -8.51 -21.59
N ILE A 3 10.57 -8.13 -20.52
CA ILE A 3 11.00 -7.11 -19.54
C ILE A 3 10.92 -7.70 -18.13
N GLY A 4 11.99 -7.52 -17.34
CA GLY A 4 12.08 -8.00 -15.96
C GLY A 4 12.31 -9.52 -15.84
N PRO A 5 12.08 -10.11 -14.65
CA PRO A 5 11.52 -9.48 -13.44
C PRO A 5 12.52 -8.64 -12.66
N GLN A 6 13.83 -8.84 -12.84
CA GLN A 6 14.83 -8.14 -12.04
C GLN A 6 15.00 -6.67 -12.45
N ARG A 7 15.21 -5.82 -11.45
CA ARG A 7 15.61 -4.42 -11.65
C ARG A 7 17.05 -4.37 -12.13
N ALA A 8 17.29 -3.63 -13.22
CA ALA A 8 18.62 -3.48 -13.80
C ALA A 8 19.40 -2.25 -13.28
N GLY A 9 18.81 -1.48 -12.36
CA GLY A 9 19.35 -0.20 -11.86
C GLY A 9 18.76 0.99 -12.61
N PRO A 10 19.46 2.15 -12.61
CA PRO A 10 19.09 3.32 -13.41
C PRO A 10 19.04 3.01 -14.92
N PRO A 11 18.31 3.80 -15.73
CA PRO A 11 18.40 3.75 -17.19
C PRO A 11 19.79 4.12 -17.70
N VAL A 12 20.14 3.68 -18.90
CA VAL A 12 21.39 4.07 -19.59
C VAL A 12 21.48 5.59 -19.78
N ALA A 13 20.34 6.25 -20.05
CA ALA A 13 20.24 7.70 -20.11
C ALA A 13 20.79 8.41 -18.85
N LEU A 14 20.73 7.73 -17.69
CA LEU A 14 21.23 8.23 -16.40
C LEU A 14 22.50 7.51 -15.92
N GLY A 15 23.25 6.87 -16.84
CA GLY A 15 24.50 6.18 -16.52
C GLY A 15 24.35 4.74 -16.05
N GLY A 16 23.17 4.15 -16.19
CA GLY A 16 22.94 2.73 -15.95
C GLY A 16 23.64 1.82 -16.97
N ALA A 17 23.86 0.56 -16.59
CA ALA A 17 24.61 -0.40 -17.40
C ALA A 17 23.77 -1.17 -18.44
N ARG A 18 22.44 -1.17 -18.30
CA ARG A 18 21.53 -1.95 -19.16
C ARG A 18 20.33 -1.11 -19.59
N VAL A 19 19.85 -1.34 -20.81
CA VAL A 19 18.65 -0.71 -21.35
C VAL A 19 17.43 -1.05 -20.48
N THR A 20 16.62 -0.04 -20.22
CA THR A 20 15.39 -0.11 -19.44
C THR A 20 14.20 0.44 -20.23
N PRO A 21 12.95 0.21 -19.79
CA PRO A 21 11.79 0.88 -20.38
C PRO A 21 11.90 2.40 -20.39
N THR A 22 12.57 3.00 -19.41
CA THR A 22 12.81 4.45 -19.36
C THR A 22 13.70 4.93 -20.51
N ASP A 23 14.71 4.16 -20.92
CA ASP A 23 15.53 4.51 -22.09
C ASP A 23 14.70 4.56 -23.38
N ALA A 24 13.71 3.67 -23.52
CA ALA A 24 12.79 3.69 -24.65
C ALA A 24 11.92 4.96 -24.64
N VAL A 25 11.44 5.40 -23.47
CA VAL A 25 10.68 6.67 -23.33
C VAL A 25 11.54 7.87 -23.74
N VAL A 26 12.81 7.88 -23.31
CA VAL A 26 13.77 8.93 -23.66
C VAL A 26 13.99 8.97 -25.18
N VAL A 27 14.28 7.83 -25.82
CA VAL A 27 14.51 7.76 -27.28
C VAL A 27 13.30 8.27 -28.08
N LEU A 28 12.08 8.02 -27.60
CA LEU A 28 10.84 8.47 -28.23
C LEU A 28 10.54 9.96 -28.00
N GLY A 29 11.40 10.69 -27.28
CA GLY A 29 11.27 12.12 -27.03
C GLY A 29 10.16 12.47 -26.05
N ALA A 30 9.66 11.50 -25.29
CA ALA A 30 8.51 11.67 -24.43
C ALA A 30 8.86 11.94 -22.96
N ALA A 31 10.15 11.96 -22.63
CA ALA A 31 10.66 12.44 -21.34
C ALA A 31 11.99 13.17 -21.57
N ALA A 32 12.13 14.38 -21.02
CA ALA A 32 13.39 15.11 -20.98
C ALA A 32 14.25 14.62 -19.80
N LEU A 33 14.70 13.36 -19.88
CA LEU A 33 15.43 12.68 -18.81
C LEU A 33 16.77 12.14 -19.31
N GLY A 34 17.86 12.62 -18.70
CA GLY A 34 19.21 12.11 -18.97
C GLY A 34 19.71 12.39 -20.39
N ASP A 35 20.66 11.57 -20.84
CA ASP A 35 21.32 11.69 -22.15
C ASP A 35 20.60 10.84 -23.21
N HIS A 36 19.84 11.52 -24.08
CA HIS A 36 19.12 10.91 -25.19
C HIS A 36 20.03 10.10 -26.12
N ARG A 37 21.21 10.62 -26.45
CA ARG A 37 22.14 9.95 -27.38
C ARG A 37 22.69 8.67 -26.78
N LYS A 38 22.94 8.62 -25.47
CA LYS A 38 23.34 7.38 -24.78
C LYS A 38 22.24 6.32 -24.85
N ALA A 39 20.99 6.71 -24.58
CA ALA A 39 19.85 5.80 -24.70
C ALA A 39 19.70 5.28 -26.14
N GLU A 40 19.74 6.17 -27.13
CA GLU A 40 19.60 5.81 -28.55
C GLU A 40 20.69 4.83 -29.01
N ARG A 41 21.97 5.09 -28.68
CA ARG A 41 23.07 4.17 -28.99
C ARG A 41 22.92 2.82 -28.32
N ALA A 42 22.42 2.78 -27.09
CA ALA A 42 22.18 1.54 -26.37
C ALA A 42 21.05 0.73 -27.01
N LEU A 43 19.96 1.38 -27.42
CA LEU A 43 18.89 0.73 -28.18
C LEU A 43 19.36 0.28 -29.57
N GLN A 44 20.22 1.06 -30.25
CA GLN A 44 20.83 0.65 -31.51
C GLN A 44 21.67 -0.62 -31.36
N ALA A 45 22.54 -0.65 -30.34
CA ALA A 45 23.36 -1.83 -30.06
C ALA A 45 22.50 -3.06 -29.72
N MET A 46 21.42 -2.87 -28.96
CA MET A 46 20.47 -3.94 -28.63
C MET A 46 19.66 -4.43 -29.83
N GLY A 47 19.26 -3.54 -30.74
CA GLY A 47 18.43 -3.85 -31.91
C GLY A 47 19.21 -4.42 -33.10
N ARG A 48 20.52 -4.12 -33.20
CA ARG A 48 21.38 -4.52 -34.33
C ARG A 48 21.35 -6.02 -34.65
N PRO A 49 21.45 -6.96 -33.68
CA PRO A 49 21.39 -8.40 -33.98
C PRO A 49 20.07 -8.85 -34.60
N PHE A 50 19.01 -8.05 -34.47
CA PHE A 50 17.66 -8.35 -34.94
C PHE A 50 17.24 -7.51 -36.15
N GLY A 51 18.11 -6.63 -36.66
CA GLY A 51 17.76 -5.69 -37.75
C GLY A 51 16.66 -4.70 -37.37
N VAL A 52 16.57 -4.32 -36.09
CA VAL A 52 15.53 -3.39 -35.60
C VAL A 52 16.16 -2.03 -35.28
N GLU A 53 15.62 -0.99 -35.90
CA GLU A 53 16.04 0.40 -35.65
C GLU A 53 15.71 0.86 -34.21
N PRO A 54 16.50 1.79 -33.62
CA PRO A 54 16.36 2.19 -32.22
C PRO A 54 14.95 2.64 -31.84
N ARG A 55 14.33 3.48 -32.68
CA ARG A 55 12.98 3.99 -32.45
C ARG A 55 11.92 2.88 -32.49
N ALA A 56 12.01 1.97 -33.46
CA ALA A 56 11.10 0.82 -33.56
C ALA A 56 11.27 -0.14 -32.37
N LEU A 57 12.51 -0.33 -31.88
CA LEU A 57 12.76 -1.11 -30.68
C LEU A 57 12.17 -0.42 -29.44
N ALA A 58 12.31 0.90 -29.34
CA ALA A 58 11.73 1.68 -28.24
C ALA A 58 10.21 1.50 -28.17
N GLU A 59 9.51 1.61 -29.30
CA GLU A 59 8.06 1.39 -29.39
C GLU A 59 7.67 -0.02 -28.93
N LYS A 60 8.42 -1.04 -29.35
CA LYS A 60 8.20 -2.43 -28.92
C LYS A 60 8.43 -2.63 -27.43
N ILE A 61 9.43 -1.98 -26.84
CA ILE A 61 9.69 -2.02 -25.39
C ILE A 61 8.54 -1.39 -24.62
N VAL A 62 8.09 -0.23 -25.08
CA VAL A 62 6.99 0.52 -24.44
C VAL A 62 5.69 -0.26 -24.51
N ALA A 63 5.36 -0.84 -25.67
CA ALA A 63 4.19 -1.69 -25.83
C ALA A 63 4.23 -2.90 -24.90
N ALA A 64 5.37 -3.62 -24.86
CA ALA A 64 5.54 -4.77 -23.98
C ALA A 64 5.47 -4.40 -22.49
N PHE A 65 5.92 -3.21 -22.10
CA PHE A 65 5.78 -2.72 -20.74
C PHE A 65 4.32 -2.43 -20.40
N ALA A 66 3.60 -1.74 -21.29
CA ALA A 66 2.19 -1.40 -21.07
C ALA A 66 1.31 -2.65 -20.99
N GLU A 67 1.53 -3.64 -21.87
CA GLU A 67 0.85 -4.93 -21.85
C GLU A 67 1.10 -5.67 -20.54
N LYS A 68 2.36 -5.75 -20.10
CA LYS A 68 2.72 -6.42 -18.84
C LYS A 68 2.09 -5.74 -17.62
N ALA A 69 2.07 -4.40 -17.59
CA ALA A 69 1.44 -3.64 -16.52
C ALA A 69 -0.08 -3.83 -16.50
N ALA A 70 -0.73 -3.80 -17.66
CA ALA A 70 -2.16 -4.06 -17.79
C ALA A 70 -2.52 -5.49 -17.33
N GLN A 71 -1.70 -6.49 -17.69
CA GLN A 71 -1.91 -7.86 -17.22
C GLN A 71 -1.78 -7.96 -15.69
N ALA A 72 -0.75 -7.35 -15.11
CA ALA A 72 -0.59 -7.35 -13.65
C ALA A 72 -1.77 -6.69 -12.91
N ILE A 73 -2.36 -5.63 -13.49
CA ILE A 73 -3.57 -5.00 -12.95
C ILE A 73 -4.76 -5.96 -13.06
N LYS A 74 -4.96 -6.62 -14.20
CA LYS A 74 -6.05 -7.61 -14.39
C LYS A 74 -5.93 -8.77 -13.39
N ASP A 75 -4.71 -9.29 -13.20
CA ASP A 75 -4.43 -10.38 -12.26
C ASP A 75 -4.74 -9.94 -10.82
N LEU A 76 -4.34 -8.73 -10.41
CA LEU A 76 -4.67 -8.18 -9.10
C LEU A 76 -6.18 -8.09 -8.84
N TYR A 77 -6.96 -7.60 -9.83
CA TYR A 77 -8.41 -7.53 -9.68
C TYR A 77 -9.07 -8.91 -9.69
N ALA A 78 -8.55 -9.87 -10.46
CA ALA A 78 -8.99 -11.25 -10.39
C ALA A 78 -8.74 -11.85 -9.00
N ASP A 79 -7.57 -11.61 -8.42
CA ASP A 79 -7.23 -12.05 -7.07
C ASP A 79 -8.15 -11.43 -6.01
N LEU A 80 -8.38 -10.11 -6.08
CA LEU A 80 -9.28 -9.40 -5.16
C LEU A 80 -10.71 -9.94 -5.20
N ASN A 81 -11.21 -10.28 -6.39
CA ASN A 81 -12.56 -10.83 -6.57
C ASN A 81 -12.67 -12.31 -6.18
N ASN A 82 -11.55 -13.02 -6.06
CA ASN A 82 -11.51 -14.41 -5.61
C ASN A 82 -11.26 -14.57 -4.10
N GLN A 83 -11.00 -13.48 -3.37
CA GLN A 83 -10.81 -13.55 -1.92
C GLN A 83 -12.11 -13.93 -1.20
N PRO A 84 -12.06 -14.80 -0.17
CA PRO A 84 -13.23 -15.12 0.62
C PRO A 84 -13.80 -13.86 1.25
N VAL A 85 -15.12 -13.76 1.24
CA VAL A 85 -15.80 -12.57 1.73
C VAL A 85 -16.00 -12.70 3.24
N TYR A 86 -15.28 -11.89 4.03
CA TYR A 86 -15.17 -12.08 5.48
C TYR A 86 -16.28 -11.39 6.30
N THR A 87 -17.05 -10.48 5.70
CA THR A 87 -18.17 -9.81 6.38
C THR A 87 -19.49 -10.05 5.66
N ILE A 88 -20.58 -10.13 6.43
CA ILE A 88 -21.96 -10.26 5.91
C ILE A 88 -22.28 -9.12 4.92
N SER A 89 -21.80 -7.91 5.19
CA SER A 89 -21.97 -6.75 4.30
C SER A 89 -21.32 -6.94 2.93
N GLN A 90 -20.14 -7.55 2.87
CA GLN A 90 -19.45 -7.80 1.62
C GLN A 90 -20.11 -8.96 0.84
N VAL A 91 -20.68 -9.97 1.53
CA VAL A 91 -21.41 -11.09 0.90
C VAL A 91 -22.67 -10.57 0.20
N LEU A 92 -23.43 -9.72 0.90
CA LEU A 92 -24.66 -9.12 0.37
C LEU A 92 -24.38 -8.14 -0.80
N ALA A 93 -23.19 -7.53 -0.82
CA ALA A 93 -22.81 -6.58 -1.86
C ALA A 93 -22.30 -7.24 -3.16
N GLY A 94 -22.08 -8.57 -3.18
CA GLY A 94 -21.56 -9.28 -4.35
C GLY A 94 -20.30 -8.60 -4.90
N ALA A 95 -19.31 -8.38 -4.04
CA ALA A 95 -18.17 -7.51 -4.31
C ALA A 95 -17.41 -7.90 -5.59
N ASN A 96 -17.80 -7.29 -6.71
CA ASN A 96 -17.09 -7.36 -7.98
C ASN A 96 -16.35 -6.03 -8.18
N PHE A 97 -15.09 -6.01 -7.76
CA PHE A 97 -14.21 -4.88 -7.94
C PHE A 97 -13.87 -4.75 -9.42
N GLN A 98 -14.23 -3.61 -10.00
CA GLN A 98 -13.86 -3.24 -11.37
C GLN A 98 -13.16 -1.88 -11.33
N PRO A 99 -11.99 -1.74 -11.96
CA PRO A 99 -11.35 -0.43 -12.06
C PRO A 99 -12.21 0.49 -12.92
N GLN A 100 -12.38 1.74 -12.48
CA GLN A 100 -13.14 2.75 -13.22
C GLN A 100 -12.26 3.80 -13.88
N GLN A 101 -11.02 3.95 -13.41
CA GLN A 101 -10.08 4.95 -13.89
C GLN A 101 -8.65 4.52 -13.56
N LEU A 102 -7.71 4.83 -14.45
CA LEU A 102 -6.27 4.68 -14.21
C LEU A 102 -5.66 6.03 -13.83
N ILE A 103 -5.05 6.11 -12.65
CA ILE A 103 -4.33 7.30 -12.19
C ILE A 103 -2.82 7.03 -12.26
N GLY A 104 -2.12 7.77 -13.13
CA GLY A 104 -0.67 7.67 -13.30
C GLY A 104 0.10 8.56 -12.31
N MET A 105 1.06 7.96 -11.60
CA MET A 105 1.98 8.66 -10.68
C MET A 105 3.44 8.23 -10.91
N GLY A 106 4.39 9.13 -10.64
CA GLY A 106 5.83 8.95 -10.84
C GLY A 106 6.35 9.43 -12.21
N GLY A 107 7.65 9.68 -12.33
CA GLY A 107 8.27 10.34 -13.49
C GLY A 107 7.78 9.90 -14.89
N PRO A 108 7.78 8.61 -15.25
CA PRO A 108 7.37 8.19 -16.59
C PRO A 108 5.84 7.97 -16.72
N ALA A 109 5.04 8.35 -15.72
CA ALA A 109 3.60 8.09 -15.70
C ALA A 109 2.86 8.80 -16.83
N ALA A 110 3.22 10.04 -17.15
CA ALA A 110 2.63 10.78 -18.25
C ALA A 110 2.72 10.04 -19.59
N TYR A 111 3.73 9.19 -19.74
CA TYR A 111 3.95 8.42 -20.96
C TYR A 111 3.32 7.02 -20.92
N PHE A 112 3.44 6.31 -19.80
CA PHE A 112 2.93 4.94 -19.70
C PHE A 112 1.43 4.88 -19.39
N ALA A 113 0.89 5.81 -18.60
CA ALA A 113 -0.50 5.77 -18.17
C ALA A 113 -1.50 5.71 -19.34
N PRO A 114 -1.39 6.55 -20.40
CA PRO A 114 -2.31 6.46 -21.53
C PRO A 114 -2.24 5.12 -22.26
N LYS A 115 -1.03 4.54 -22.38
CA LYS A 115 -0.81 3.27 -23.07
C LYS A 115 -1.34 2.08 -22.28
N ILE A 116 -1.18 2.10 -20.96
CA ILE A 116 -1.74 1.08 -20.07
C ILE A 116 -3.27 1.19 -20.04
N ALA A 117 -3.79 2.41 -19.93
CA ALA A 117 -5.23 2.68 -19.92
C ALA A 117 -5.90 2.19 -21.22
N GLN A 118 -5.26 2.38 -22.37
CA GLN A 118 -5.72 1.82 -23.65
C GLN A 118 -5.82 0.28 -23.61
N GLN A 119 -4.85 -0.42 -23.01
CA GLN A 119 -4.89 -1.89 -22.86
C GLN A 119 -5.98 -2.37 -21.90
N LEU A 120 -6.40 -1.51 -20.97
CA LEU A 120 -7.44 -1.79 -19.97
C LEU A 120 -8.83 -1.32 -20.42
N GLY A 121 -8.93 -0.47 -21.43
CA GLY A 121 -10.19 0.17 -21.82
C GLY A 121 -10.71 1.16 -20.76
N LEU A 122 -9.81 1.83 -20.05
CA LEU A 122 -10.15 2.73 -18.94
C LEU A 122 -9.85 4.20 -19.28
N PRO A 123 -10.60 5.16 -18.72
CA PRO A 123 -10.16 6.54 -18.70
C PRO A 123 -8.92 6.69 -17.82
N GLU A 124 -8.06 7.62 -18.18
CA GLU A 124 -6.78 7.89 -17.55
C GLU A 124 -6.71 9.32 -17.00
N ARG A 125 -5.92 9.49 -15.94
CA ARG A 125 -5.53 10.81 -15.46
C ARG A 125 -4.11 10.78 -14.94
N VAL A 126 -3.33 11.78 -15.32
CA VAL A 126 -2.02 12.06 -14.72
C VAL A 126 -2.21 13.27 -13.81
N LEU A 127 -1.90 13.13 -12.53
CA LEU A 127 -2.15 14.18 -11.55
C LEU A 127 -1.12 15.32 -11.68
N PRO A 128 -1.47 16.56 -11.32
CA PRO A 128 -0.46 17.59 -11.05
C PRO A 128 0.56 17.06 -10.03
N TYR A 129 1.83 17.42 -10.19
CA TYR A 129 2.91 16.98 -9.30
C TYR A 129 3.07 15.45 -9.19
N TYR A 130 2.70 14.71 -10.24
CA TYR A 130 2.80 13.25 -10.27
C TYR A 130 4.19 12.71 -9.89
N GLU A 131 5.26 13.47 -10.16
CA GLU A 131 6.64 13.09 -9.82
C GLU A 131 6.90 13.04 -8.30
N THR A 132 6.18 13.85 -7.52
CA THR A 132 6.30 13.97 -6.06
C THR A 132 5.03 13.54 -5.33
N ALA A 133 4.11 12.84 -6.02
CA ALA A 133 2.83 12.41 -5.46
C ALA A 133 2.98 11.61 -4.15
N ASN A 134 4.03 10.79 -4.02
CA ASN A 134 4.31 10.07 -2.77
C ASN A 134 4.64 11.01 -1.60
N ALA A 135 5.40 12.08 -1.85
CA ALA A 135 5.73 13.06 -0.82
C ALA A 135 4.48 13.87 -0.42
N ILE A 136 3.62 14.21 -1.39
CA ILE A 136 2.33 14.85 -1.12
C ILE A 136 1.43 13.92 -0.31
N GLY A 137 1.35 12.64 -0.66
CA GLY A 137 0.58 11.64 0.07
C GLY A 137 1.07 11.46 1.51
N ALA A 138 2.39 11.44 1.71
CA ALA A 138 2.98 11.38 3.05
C ALA A 138 2.63 12.64 3.87
N ALA A 139 2.78 13.84 3.29
CA ALA A 139 2.43 15.09 3.95
C ALA A 139 0.93 15.23 4.24
N ALA A 140 0.08 14.67 3.37
CA ALA A 140 -1.37 14.67 3.53
C ALA A 140 -1.86 13.64 4.55
N SER A 141 -1.05 12.62 4.86
CA SER A 141 -1.48 11.53 5.74
C SER A 141 -1.56 11.98 7.19
N ARG A 142 -2.68 11.64 7.84
CA ARG A 142 -2.83 11.80 9.29
C ARG A 142 -1.87 10.83 9.99
N PRO A 143 -1.14 11.25 11.04
CA PRO A 143 -0.38 10.33 11.88
C PRO A 143 -1.27 9.23 12.46
N THR A 144 -0.86 7.98 12.28
CA THR A 144 -1.56 6.81 12.81
C THR A 144 -0.71 6.14 13.88
N PHE A 145 -1.34 5.85 15.02
CA PHE A 145 -0.74 5.09 16.12
C PHE A 145 -1.57 3.83 16.29
N ALA A 146 -0.91 2.69 16.46
CA ALA A 146 -1.55 1.42 16.68
C ALA A 146 -0.91 0.71 17.87
N ILE A 147 -1.74 0.01 18.64
CA ILE A 147 -1.31 -0.80 19.79
C ILE A 147 -1.97 -2.16 19.78
N THR A 148 -1.33 -3.12 20.45
CA THR A 148 -1.86 -4.47 20.67
C THR A 148 -2.14 -4.64 22.16
N LEU A 149 -3.42 -4.67 22.54
CA LEU A 149 -3.82 -5.00 23.92
C LEU A 149 -3.96 -6.51 24.06
N ARG A 150 -3.29 -7.07 25.07
CA ARG A 150 -3.48 -8.46 25.51
C ARG A 150 -3.92 -8.45 26.96
N ALA A 151 -5.12 -8.94 27.26
CA ALA A 151 -5.65 -8.99 28.62
C ALA A 151 -6.05 -10.42 28.99
N ASP A 152 -5.41 -10.98 30.01
CA ASP A 152 -5.66 -12.31 30.55
C ASP A 152 -6.34 -12.19 31.92
N THR A 153 -7.62 -12.54 32.00
CA THR A 153 -8.38 -12.46 33.25
C THR A 153 -8.10 -13.62 34.20
N ALA A 154 -7.51 -14.73 33.73
CA ALA A 154 -7.05 -15.80 34.62
C ALA A 154 -5.76 -15.40 35.36
N LEU A 155 -4.88 -14.64 34.69
CA LEU A 155 -3.69 -14.06 35.32
C LEU A 155 -3.95 -12.70 36.00
N GLY A 156 -5.09 -12.07 35.70
CA GLY A 156 -5.43 -10.74 36.19
C GLY A 156 -4.47 -9.66 35.67
N LYS A 157 -3.95 -9.82 34.44
CA LYS A 157 -2.93 -8.94 33.86
C LYS A 157 -3.29 -8.52 32.45
N MET A 158 -2.88 -7.31 32.10
CA MET A 158 -2.93 -6.80 30.75
C MET A 158 -1.55 -6.27 30.33
N VAL A 159 -1.23 -6.37 29.05
CA VAL A 159 0.00 -5.82 28.48
C VAL A 159 -0.28 -5.09 27.17
N VAL A 160 0.49 -4.02 26.94
CA VAL A 160 0.56 -3.30 25.66
C VAL A 160 2.04 -3.14 25.30
N PRO A 161 2.59 -4.02 24.44
CA PRO A 161 4.01 -4.04 24.13
C PRO A 161 4.54 -2.73 23.55
N GLU A 162 3.75 -2.06 22.71
CA GLU A 162 4.13 -0.79 22.06
C GLU A 162 4.36 0.35 23.07
N LEU A 163 3.83 0.20 24.28
CA LEU A 163 3.97 1.14 25.39
C LEU A 163 4.92 0.67 26.49
N ASP A 164 5.50 -0.54 26.36
CA ASP A 164 6.13 -1.29 27.45
C ASP A 164 5.25 -1.32 28.72
N TYR A 165 3.93 -1.43 28.51
CA TYR A 165 2.95 -1.36 29.59
C TYR A 165 2.59 -2.77 30.06
N ALA A 166 2.64 -2.97 31.38
CA ALA A 166 2.07 -4.11 32.06
C ALA A 166 1.23 -3.63 33.24
N GLY A 167 -0.07 -3.96 33.23
CA GLY A 167 -1.04 -3.53 34.23
C GLY A 167 -1.76 -4.70 34.89
N ALA A 168 -2.24 -4.48 36.11
CA ALA A 168 -3.17 -5.41 36.75
C ALA A 168 -4.61 -5.14 36.27
N ILE A 169 -5.42 -6.19 36.25
CA ILE A 169 -6.87 -6.11 36.03
C ILE A 169 -7.53 -6.14 37.41
N ASP A 170 -8.04 -5.01 37.90
CA ASP A 170 -8.56 -4.89 39.28
C ASP A 170 -9.70 -5.86 39.59
N ARG A 171 -10.58 -6.12 38.61
CA ARG A 171 -11.74 -7.02 38.76
C ARG A 171 -11.80 -8.00 37.59
N PRO A 172 -10.93 -9.03 37.56
CA PRO A 172 -10.82 -9.91 36.39
C PRO A 172 -12.13 -10.61 36.02
N TYR A 173 -12.96 -10.95 37.01
CA TYR A 173 -14.26 -11.59 36.79
C TYR A 173 -15.28 -10.67 36.10
N LEU A 174 -15.18 -9.34 36.28
CA LEU A 174 -16.05 -8.36 35.62
C LEU A 174 -15.44 -7.80 34.33
N PHE A 175 -14.22 -8.22 33.98
CA PHE A 175 -13.51 -7.71 32.80
C PHE A 175 -14.04 -8.39 31.53
N GLY A 176 -15.00 -7.71 30.91
CA GLY A 176 -15.64 -8.09 29.65
C GLY A 176 -15.00 -7.44 28.42
N ARG A 177 -15.53 -7.80 27.25
CA ARG A 177 -15.13 -7.24 25.95
C ARG A 177 -15.18 -5.71 25.91
N GLU A 178 -16.24 -5.10 26.43
CA GLU A 178 -16.37 -3.63 26.48
C GLU A 178 -15.30 -2.98 27.37
N ALA A 179 -14.88 -3.64 28.46
CA ALA A 179 -13.78 -3.15 29.28
C ALA A 179 -12.44 -3.25 28.53
N ALA A 180 -12.21 -4.35 27.80
CA ALA A 180 -11.03 -4.50 26.95
C ALA A 180 -10.96 -3.44 25.84
N ARG A 181 -12.08 -3.14 25.18
CA ARG A 181 -12.18 -2.07 24.17
C ARG A 181 -11.85 -0.70 24.75
N LYS A 182 -12.43 -0.36 25.90
CA LYS A 182 -12.16 0.91 26.59
C LYS A 182 -10.68 1.05 26.95
N GLU A 183 -10.08 -0.03 27.45
CA GLU A 183 -8.66 -0.01 27.79
C GLU A 183 -7.79 0.10 26.54
N ALA A 184 -8.10 -0.62 25.47
CA ALA A 184 -7.37 -0.51 24.21
C ALA A 184 -7.42 0.94 23.67
N ILE A 185 -8.59 1.56 23.64
CA ILE A 185 -8.77 2.96 23.23
C ILE A 185 -7.94 3.91 24.08
N LYS A 186 -8.04 3.77 25.40
CA LYS A 186 -7.28 4.59 26.36
C LYS A 186 -5.77 4.46 26.14
N GLN A 187 -5.28 3.24 25.93
CA GLN A 187 -3.86 2.99 25.71
C GLN A 187 -3.40 3.51 24.34
N THR A 188 -4.22 3.42 23.29
CA THR A 188 -3.90 4.08 22.00
C THR A 188 -3.76 5.59 22.14
N ILE A 189 -4.65 6.24 22.90
CA ILE A 189 -4.56 7.68 23.17
C ILE A 189 -3.28 7.99 23.96
N SER A 190 -3.02 7.24 25.04
CA SER A 190 -1.79 7.42 25.83
C SER A 190 -0.53 7.26 24.98
N TYR A 191 -0.54 6.32 24.03
CA TYR A 191 0.58 6.13 23.11
C TYR A 191 0.77 7.33 22.16
N ALA A 192 -0.31 7.82 21.58
CA ALA A 192 -0.26 9.02 20.75
C ALA A 192 0.23 10.24 21.54
N GLU A 193 -0.23 10.43 22.77
CA GLU A 193 0.15 11.56 23.63
C GLU A 193 1.64 11.54 23.97
N LYS A 194 2.20 10.35 24.26
CA LYS A 194 3.66 10.17 24.47
C LYS A 194 4.48 10.55 23.22
N MET A 195 3.87 10.46 22.05
CA MET A 195 4.47 10.81 20.76
C MET A 195 4.13 12.24 20.31
N GLY A 196 3.48 13.03 21.17
CA GLY A 196 3.14 14.44 20.91
C GLY A 196 1.89 14.65 20.05
N ALA A 197 1.00 13.65 19.95
CA ALA A 197 -0.26 13.74 19.22
C ALA A 197 -1.46 13.54 20.16
N HIS A 198 -2.52 14.32 19.95
CA HIS A 198 -3.75 14.25 20.74
C HIS A 198 -4.91 13.78 19.88
N PHE A 199 -5.69 12.83 20.41
CA PHE A 199 -6.84 12.24 19.72
C PHE A 199 -7.99 11.99 20.68
N GLU A 200 -9.20 12.14 20.17
CA GLU A 200 -10.41 11.83 20.92
C GLU A 200 -10.74 10.33 20.84
N PRO A 201 -11.41 9.74 21.86
CA PRO A 201 -11.82 8.32 21.83
C PRO A 201 -12.61 7.91 20.58
N ALA A 202 -13.42 8.81 20.02
CA ALA A 202 -14.19 8.57 18.80
C ALA A 202 -13.32 8.39 17.54
N GLU A 203 -12.06 8.81 17.60
CA GLU A 203 -11.08 8.72 16.52
C GLU A 203 -10.25 7.44 16.58
N ILE A 204 -10.46 6.60 17.59
CA ILE A 204 -9.83 5.29 17.71
C ILE A 204 -10.80 4.23 17.18
N GLU A 205 -10.27 3.28 16.42
CA GLU A 205 -11.00 2.10 15.96
C GLU A 205 -10.31 0.82 16.43
N ILE A 206 -11.12 -0.20 16.70
CA ILE A 206 -10.63 -1.57 16.95
C ILE A 206 -10.63 -2.30 15.60
N THR A 207 -9.44 -2.63 15.10
CA THR A 207 -9.27 -3.28 13.79
C THR A 207 -9.30 -4.80 13.86
N GLU A 208 -8.90 -5.37 15.00
CA GLU A 208 -8.95 -6.80 15.27
C GLU A 208 -9.41 -7.02 16.71
N GLU A 209 -10.28 -8.01 16.93
CA GLU A 209 -10.76 -8.38 18.25
C GLU A 209 -10.99 -9.90 18.33
N GLU A 210 -10.21 -10.56 19.18
CA GLU A 210 -10.33 -11.98 19.45
C GLU A 210 -10.54 -12.22 20.95
N VAL A 211 -11.39 -13.20 21.26
CA VAL A 211 -11.69 -13.61 22.63
C VAL A 211 -11.58 -15.12 22.75
N PHE A 212 -10.73 -15.58 23.66
CA PHE A 212 -10.49 -16.99 23.92
C PHE A 212 -10.88 -17.34 25.35
N ASN A 213 -11.43 -18.53 25.55
CA ASN A 213 -11.65 -19.07 26.89
C ASN A 213 -10.35 -19.70 27.39
N MET A 214 -9.92 -19.31 28.59
CA MET A 214 -8.78 -19.93 29.27
C MET A 214 -9.30 -21.14 30.06
N VAL A 215 -8.79 -22.34 29.77
CA VAL A 215 -9.28 -23.59 30.33
C VAL A 215 -8.19 -24.29 31.13
N ARG A 216 -8.51 -24.74 32.35
CA ARG A 216 -7.65 -25.60 33.16
C ARG A 216 -8.48 -26.71 33.80
N GLY A 217 -8.05 -27.96 33.65
CA GLY A 217 -8.80 -29.12 34.16
C GLY A 217 -10.23 -29.19 33.61
N PHE A 218 -10.40 -28.93 32.31
CA PHE A 218 -11.71 -28.92 31.63
C PHE A 218 -12.72 -27.87 32.13
N ARG A 219 -12.27 -26.88 32.92
CA ARG A 219 -13.11 -25.76 33.37
C ARG A 219 -12.53 -24.45 32.88
N THR A 220 -13.40 -23.53 32.45
CA THR A 220 -13.01 -22.16 32.12
C THR A 220 -12.61 -21.43 33.39
N ILE A 221 -11.36 -20.97 33.44
CA ILE A 221 -10.78 -20.21 34.58
C ILE A 221 -10.70 -18.71 34.30
N GLY A 222 -10.89 -18.29 33.06
CA GLY A 222 -10.86 -16.89 32.65
C GLY A 222 -11.02 -16.75 31.15
N LYS A 223 -10.73 -15.55 30.65
CA LYS A 223 -10.76 -15.20 29.23
C LYS A 223 -9.50 -14.44 28.87
N TYR A 224 -9.07 -14.64 27.64
CA TYR A 224 -7.99 -13.89 27.02
C TYR A 224 -8.57 -13.02 25.92
N TYR A 225 -8.32 -11.72 26.00
CA TYR A 225 -8.73 -10.73 25.01
C TYR A 225 -7.49 -10.24 24.27
N ALA A 226 -7.49 -10.38 22.94
CA ALA A 226 -6.47 -9.82 22.06
C ALA A 226 -7.12 -8.80 21.14
N LEU A 227 -6.77 -7.53 21.29
CA LEU A 227 -7.31 -6.43 20.50
C LEU A 227 -6.19 -5.68 19.80
N ARG A 228 -6.42 -5.28 18.56
CA ARG A 228 -5.68 -4.21 17.90
C ARG A 228 -6.53 -2.96 17.84
N ALA A 229 -5.98 -1.86 18.32
CA ALA A 229 -6.61 -0.57 18.29
C ALA A 229 -5.68 0.43 17.59
N GLN A 230 -6.24 1.27 16.74
CA GLN A 230 -5.49 2.30 16.03
C GLN A 230 -6.25 3.61 15.92
N VAL A 231 -5.53 4.71 15.73
CA VAL A 231 -6.11 5.96 15.25
C VAL A 231 -6.65 5.73 13.85
N LYS A 232 -7.91 6.10 13.62
CA LYS A 232 -8.57 6.02 12.32
C LYS A 232 -7.71 6.72 11.26
N PRO A 233 -7.33 6.03 10.18
CA PRO A 233 -6.62 6.64 9.07
C PRO A 233 -7.39 7.85 8.53
N GLY A 234 -6.65 8.87 8.12
CA GLY A 234 -7.23 10.10 7.59
C GLY A 234 -6.29 10.78 6.62
N ILE A 235 -6.85 11.64 5.78
CA ILE A 235 -6.10 12.46 4.84
C ILE A 235 -6.53 13.91 5.08
N GLN A 236 -5.56 14.82 5.16
CA GLN A 236 -5.76 16.25 5.25
C GLN A 236 -5.37 16.93 3.95
N ARG A 237 -6.04 18.04 3.63
CA ARG A 237 -5.75 18.80 2.43
C ARG A 237 -4.44 19.55 2.62
N VAL A 238 -3.46 19.27 1.77
CA VAL A 238 -2.20 20.03 1.73
C VAL A 238 -2.41 21.24 0.85
N TYR A 239 -2.18 22.42 1.40
CA TYR A 239 -2.16 23.68 0.66
C TYR A 239 -0.72 24.00 0.29
N LEU A 240 -0.49 24.37 -0.97
CA LEU A 240 0.75 25.02 -1.36
C LEU A 240 0.67 26.45 -0.81
N GLY A 241 1.62 26.82 0.04
CA GLY A 241 1.76 28.18 0.55
C GLY A 241 2.08 29.18 -0.55
#